data_AF-A0A7W9PMH1-F1
#
_entry.id   AF-A0A7W9PMH1-F1
#
_cell.length_a   1.000
_cell.length_b   1.000
_cell.length_c   1.000
_cell.angle_alpha   90.00
_cell.angle_beta   90.00
_cell.angle_gamma   90.00
#
_symmetry.space_group_name_H-M   'P 1'
#
loop_
_entity.id
_entity.type
_entity.pdbx_description
1 polymer ?
#
loop_
_entity_poly.entity_id
_entity_poly.type
_entity_poly.pdbx_seq_one_letter_code
_entity_poly.pdbx_strand_id
1 'polypeptide(L)'
;MSSPVHPAVRVLGEPGPDAETVEPGAEDDPVAIDLNVDAALLLQEMVGIDAYPLVLALMPNIYRHDDRDRVHAVVAEQLAEAGILVDGAVHPVVEHWLRCLYRPDVELIVRIIDTGLDGETEGMLRLSLVRSGQTHVLAVRHDDHVVIQSVFQEGEDLETLTAVLAAALGPCSPVRFEPVTASSQQITEIQEEVQADPERRKRALMEVGASPAAASVLDRAFGEVVRRAEVVMAEYRDGTDSKPDTCVTVLDTLSGRVVVTPRVAVDGAVWVTYSPGDDAALRSAIGALTELLPGRKWFGSSRTG
;
A
#
# COMPACT_ATOMS: atom_id res chain seq x y z
N MET A 1 -2.40 21.32 26.27
CA MET A 1 -3.70 21.14 25.59
C MET A 1 -3.82 19.65 25.35
N SER A 2 -4.75 18.95 26.02
CA SER A 2 -4.95 17.52 25.76
C SER A 2 -5.51 17.35 24.35
N SER A 3 -4.78 16.63 23.49
CA SER A 3 -5.39 16.06 22.29
C SER A 3 -6.59 15.19 22.70
N PRO A 4 -7.69 15.18 21.93
CA PRO A 4 -8.77 14.24 22.16
C PRO A 4 -8.22 12.81 22.09
N VAL A 5 -8.54 11.99 23.09
CA VAL A 5 -8.25 10.54 23.07
C VAL A 5 -9.17 9.95 22.02
N HIS A 6 -8.62 9.62 20.85
CA HIS A 6 -9.36 8.84 19.85
C HIS A 6 -9.59 7.43 20.40
N PRO A 7 -10.77 6.82 20.16
CA PRO A 7 -11.04 5.45 20.62
C PRO A 7 -10.07 4.49 19.94
N ALA A 8 -9.62 3.45 20.66
CA ALA A 8 -8.67 2.48 20.13
C ALA A 8 -9.27 1.58 19.04
N VAL A 9 -10.61 1.53 18.94
CA VAL A 9 -11.34 0.61 18.06
C VAL A 9 -12.59 1.26 17.49
N ARG A 10 -12.87 1.01 16.21
CA ARG A 10 -14.18 1.24 15.56
C ARG A 10 -14.48 0.11 14.57
N VAL A 11 -15.71 -0.37 14.53
CA VAL A 11 -16.22 -1.20 13.42
C VAL A 11 -16.88 -0.28 12.39
N LEU A 12 -16.57 -0.46 11.11
CA LEU A 12 -17.11 0.38 10.04
C LEU A 12 -18.18 -0.40 9.27
N GLY A 13 -19.42 0.12 9.23
CA GLY A 13 -20.54 -0.41 8.44
C GLY A 13 -21.75 -0.82 9.29
N GLU A 14 -22.93 -0.25 9.00
CA GLU A 14 -24.23 -0.87 9.34
C GLU A 14 -24.79 -1.53 8.06
N PRO A 15 -25.55 -2.63 8.14
CA PRO A 15 -26.09 -3.29 6.96
C PRO A 15 -27.04 -2.35 6.19
N GLY A 16 -26.86 -2.30 4.87
CA GLY A 16 -27.77 -1.57 3.97
C GLY A 16 -29.15 -2.23 3.88
N PRO A 17 -30.22 -1.49 3.56
CA PRO A 17 -31.61 -1.94 3.72
C PRO A 17 -32.08 -3.04 2.75
N ASP A 18 -31.23 -3.58 1.89
CA ASP A 18 -31.59 -4.52 0.81
C ASP A 18 -30.70 -5.77 0.77
N ALA A 19 -30.56 -6.49 1.89
CA ALA A 19 -29.94 -7.81 1.90
C ALA A 19 -30.99 -8.91 1.62
N GLU A 20 -31.01 -9.43 0.38
CA GLU A 20 -31.67 -10.70 0.09
C GLU A 20 -31.02 -11.82 0.91
N THR A 21 -31.86 -12.55 1.66
CA THR A 21 -31.57 -13.76 2.48
C THR A 21 -30.14 -14.28 2.42
N VAL A 22 -29.31 -13.77 3.31
CA VAL A 22 -28.00 -14.33 3.65
C VAL A 22 -28.19 -15.34 4.79
N GLU A 23 -27.35 -16.38 4.85
CA GLU A 23 -27.38 -17.39 5.93
C GLU A 23 -27.35 -16.73 7.32
N PRO A 24 -28.00 -17.31 8.36
CA PRO A 24 -28.26 -16.68 9.65
C PRO A 24 -27.03 -16.50 10.57
N GLY A 25 -25.86 -16.21 9.99
CA GLY A 25 -24.64 -15.80 10.70
C GLY A 25 -23.83 -14.70 9.99
N ALA A 26 -24.26 -14.23 8.80
CA ALA A 26 -23.50 -13.25 8.02
C ALA A 26 -23.84 -11.77 8.33
N GLU A 27 -24.91 -11.52 9.10
CA GLU A 27 -25.43 -10.17 9.36
C GLU A 27 -24.65 -9.44 10.49
N ASP A 28 -23.87 -10.19 11.29
CA ASP A 28 -23.03 -9.68 12.40
C ASP A 28 -21.52 -9.76 12.12
N ASP A 29 -21.10 -10.24 10.95
CA ASP A 29 -19.68 -10.34 10.60
C ASP A 29 -19.08 -8.94 10.37
N PRO A 30 -17.91 -8.62 10.98
CA PRO A 30 -17.27 -7.35 10.72
C PRO A 30 -16.84 -7.28 9.25
N VAL A 31 -17.14 -6.16 8.59
CA VAL A 31 -16.68 -5.90 7.21
C VAL A 31 -15.37 -5.12 7.17
N ALA A 32 -15.11 -4.32 8.21
CA ALA A 32 -13.87 -3.60 8.43
C ALA A 32 -13.68 -3.25 9.92
N ILE A 33 -12.43 -3.21 10.37
CA ILE A 33 -12.03 -2.77 11.71
C ILE A 33 -11.01 -1.63 11.59
N ASP A 34 -11.17 -0.59 12.39
CA ASP A 34 -10.21 0.51 12.57
C ASP A 34 -9.63 0.38 13.99
N LEU A 35 -8.32 0.18 14.07
CA LEU A 35 -7.59 -0.10 15.29
C LEU A 35 -6.51 0.95 15.48
N ASN A 36 -6.25 1.36 16.71
CA ASN A 36 -4.98 2.00 17.01
C ASN A 36 -3.84 0.96 17.09
N VAL A 37 -2.59 1.42 17.23
CA VAL A 37 -1.42 0.53 17.32
C VAL A 37 -1.51 -0.44 18.50
N ASP A 38 -1.96 0.01 19.67
CA ASP A 38 -2.06 -0.84 20.87
C ASP A 38 -3.09 -1.98 20.68
N ALA A 39 -4.24 -1.68 20.05
CA ALA A 39 -5.25 -2.66 19.70
C ALA A 39 -4.76 -3.69 18.69
N ALA A 40 -4.05 -3.25 17.65
CA ALA A 40 -3.42 -4.15 16.70
C ALA A 40 -2.39 -5.07 17.39
N LEU A 41 -1.53 -4.53 18.25
CA LEU A 41 -0.51 -5.32 18.96
C LEU A 41 -1.13 -6.33 19.95
N LEU A 42 -2.22 -5.97 20.63
CA LEU A 42 -2.96 -6.92 21.47
C LEU A 42 -3.57 -8.06 20.63
N LEU A 43 -4.23 -7.74 19.51
CA LEU A 43 -4.78 -8.77 18.63
C LEU A 43 -3.68 -9.68 18.05
N GLN A 44 -2.52 -9.12 17.73
CA GLN A 44 -1.35 -9.91 17.32
C GLN A 44 -0.97 -10.95 18.40
N GLU A 45 -0.89 -10.54 19.67
CA GLU A 45 -0.59 -11.43 20.79
C GLU A 45 -1.67 -12.50 20.98
N MET A 46 -2.95 -12.11 20.92
CA MET A 46 -4.08 -13.01 21.13
C MET A 46 -4.25 -14.06 20.02
N VAL A 47 -4.07 -13.67 18.75
CA VAL A 47 -4.14 -14.60 17.61
C VAL A 47 -2.88 -15.48 17.51
N GLY A 48 -1.76 -15.02 18.09
CA GLY A 48 -0.48 -15.72 18.05
C GLY A 48 0.21 -15.61 16.69
N ILE A 49 0.12 -14.46 16.02
CA ILE A 49 0.94 -14.15 14.84
C ILE A 49 2.25 -13.48 15.28
N ASP A 50 3.35 -13.72 14.57
CA ASP A 50 4.64 -13.15 14.97
C ASP A 50 4.77 -11.67 14.58
N ALA A 51 4.12 -11.26 13.49
CA ALA A 51 4.17 -9.89 12.98
C ALA A 51 3.04 -9.60 11.99
N TYR A 52 2.66 -8.34 11.91
CA TYR A 52 1.94 -7.79 10.75
C TYR A 52 2.88 -7.60 9.55
N PRO A 53 2.33 -7.37 8.33
CA PRO A 53 3.11 -6.96 7.17
C PRO A 53 4.08 -5.82 7.51
N LEU A 54 5.37 -6.01 7.20
CA LEU A 54 6.44 -5.10 7.62
C LEU A 54 6.23 -3.66 7.13
N VAL A 55 5.54 -3.48 5.99
CA VAL A 55 5.22 -2.14 5.46
C VAL A 55 4.39 -1.33 6.43
N LEU A 56 3.51 -1.97 7.22
CA LEU A 56 2.65 -1.30 8.19
C LEU A 56 3.44 -0.78 9.39
N ALA A 57 4.66 -1.25 9.64
CA ALA A 57 5.53 -0.80 10.73
C ALA A 57 4.87 -0.83 12.13
N LEU A 58 3.99 -1.80 12.37
CA LEU A 58 3.37 -2.05 13.68
C LEU A 58 4.40 -2.76 14.57
N MET A 59 5.07 -2.00 15.41
CA MET A 59 6.14 -2.47 16.29
C MET A 59 5.75 -2.24 17.75
N PRO A 60 6.17 -3.10 18.69
CA PRO A 60 5.98 -2.87 20.11
C PRO A 60 6.47 -1.48 20.53
N ASN A 61 5.58 -0.70 21.14
CA ASN A 61 5.81 0.67 21.61
C ASN A 61 5.99 0.75 23.14
N ILE A 62 5.51 -0.24 23.89
CA ILE A 62 5.61 -0.34 25.35
C ILE A 62 6.52 -1.52 25.75
N TYR A 63 7.70 -1.20 26.28
CA TYR A 63 8.72 -2.19 26.63
C TYR A 63 8.64 -2.72 28.06
N ARG A 64 7.87 -2.06 28.94
CA ARG A 64 7.63 -2.54 30.31
C ARG A 64 6.40 -3.44 30.30
N HIS A 65 6.58 -4.70 30.65
CA HIS A 65 5.50 -5.69 30.67
C HIS A 65 4.31 -5.23 31.52
N ASP A 66 4.54 -4.75 32.76
CA ASP A 66 3.45 -4.27 33.62
C ASP A 66 2.66 -3.09 33.03
N ASP A 67 3.33 -2.19 32.30
CA ASP A 67 2.66 -1.04 31.66
C ASP A 67 1.87 -1.49 30.42
N ARG A 68 2.46 -2.40 29.64
CA ARG A 68 1.81 -3.02 28.48
C ARG A 68 0.56 -3.77 28.91
N ASP A 69 0.64 -4.58 29.96
CA ASP A 69 -0.48 -5.40 30.44
C ASP A 69 -1.63 -4.51 30.96
N ARG A 70 -1.33 -3.35 31.56
CA ARG A 70 -2.35 -2.34 31.91
C ARG A 70 -3.02 -1.73 30.68
N VAL A 71 -2.25 -1.39 29.65
CA VAL A 71 -2.81 -0.89 28.38
C VAL A 71 -3.65 -1.97 27.71
N HIS A 72 -3.15 -3.20 27.63
CA HIS A 72 -3.87 -4.34 27.07
C HIS A 72 -5.21 -4.59 27.79
N ALA A 73 -5.27 -4.45 29.11
CA ALA A 73 -6.53 -4.59 29.85
C ALA A 73 -7.59 -3.55 29.40
N VAL A 74 -7.19 -2.27 29.26
CA VAL A 74 -8.08 -1.20 28.79
C VAL A 74 -8.50 -1.41 27.33
N VAL A 75 -7.56 -1.84 26.49
CA VAL A 75 -7.81 -2.07 25.06
C VAL A 75 -8.70 -3.31 24.85
N ALA A 76 -8.54 -4.36 25.66
CA ALA A 76 -9.39 -5.55 25.61
C ALA A 76 -10.86 -5.22 25.91
N GLU A 77 -11.13 -4.34 26.88
CA GLU A 77 -12.49 -3.84 27.15
C GLU A 77 -13.09 -3.15 25.91
N GLN A 78 -12.32 -2.28 25.24
CA GLN A 78 -12.76 -1.58 24.03
C GLN A 78 -12.98 -2.53 22.84
N LEU A 79 -12.12 -3.54 22.66
CA LEU A 79 -12.31 -4.54 21.63
C LEU A 79 -13.56 -5.41 21.89
N ALA A 80 -13.87 -5.72 23.15
CA ALA A 80 -15.08 -6.44 23.53
C ALA A 80 -16.34 -5.60 23.29
N GLU A 81 -16.32 -4.32 23.67
CA GLU A 81 -17.41 -3.38 23.38
C GLU A 81 -17.68 -3.23 21.87
N ALA A 82 -16.62 -3.32 21.05
CA ALA A 82 -16.71 -3.28 19.59
C ALA A 82 -17.06 -4.62 18.94
N GLY A 83 -17.28 -5.70 19.71
CA GLY A 83 -17.59 -7.04 19.18
C GLY A 83 -16.40 -7.75 18.52
N ILE A 84 -15.18 -7.19 18.60
CA ILE A 84 -13.97 -7.81 18.07
C ILE A 84 -13.47 -8.91 19.01
N LEU A 85 -13.70 -8.77 20.32
CA LEU A 85 -13.55 -9.87 21.27
C LEU A 85 -14.92 -10.42 21.67
N VAL A 86 -15.11 -11.73 21.50
CA VAL A 86 -16.32 -12.46 21.87
C VAL A 86 -15.93 -13.59 22.81
N ASP A 87 -16.51 -13.62 24.01
CA ASP A 87 -16.22 -14.60 25.05
C ASP A 87 -14.71 -14.76 25.39
N GLY A 88 -13.96 -13.65 25.29
CA GLY A 88 -12.53 -13.61 25.56
C GLY A 88 -11.62 -14.10 24.43
N ALA A 89 -12.19 -14.42 23.27
CA ALA A 89 -11.47 -14.78 22.05
C ALA A 89 -11.65 -13.72 20.96
N VAL A 90 -10.72 -13.67 20.01
CA VAL A 90 -10.85 -12.79 18.83
C VAL A 90 -11.95 -13.33 17.92
N HIS A 91 -12.76 -12.42 17.35
CA HIS A 91 -13.80 -12.78 16.39
C HIS A 91 -13.21 -13.62 15.24
N PRO A 92 -13.81 -14.77 14.86
CA PRO A 92 -13.21 -15.68 13.89
C PRO A 92 -12.85 -15.06 12.53
N VAL A 93 -13.69 -14.13 12.03
CA VAL A 93 -13.41 -13.39 10.79
C VAL A 93 -12.17 -12.50 10.92
N VAL A 94 -12.01 -11.80 12.04
CA VAL A 94 -10.84 -10.95 12.31
C VAL A 94 -9.60 -11.81 12.51
N GLU A 95 -9.71 -12.93 13.23
CA GLU A 95 -8.62 -13.91 13.38
C GLU A 95 -8.14 -14.41 12.01
N HIS A 96 -9.07 -14.74 11.11
CA HIS A 96 -8.76 -15.17 9.74
C HIS A 96 -8.04 -14.07 8.95
N TRP A 97 -8.49 -12.81 9.05
CA TRP A 97 -7.81 -11.69 8.39
C TRP A 97 -6.38 -11.51 8.86
N LEU A 98 -6.14 -11.57 10.17
CA LEU A 98 -4.81 -11.46 10.78
C LEU A 98 -3.89 -12.59 10.32
N ARG A 99 -4.41 -13.82 10.21
CA ARG A 99 -3.64 -14.95 9.66
C ARG A 99 -3.31 -14.78 8.18
N CYS A 100 -4.24 -14.24 7.38
CA CYS A 100 -3.97 -13.91 5.98
C CYS A 100 -2.87 -12.86 5.84
N LEU A 101 -2.90 -11.81 6.67
CA LEU A 101 -1.87 -10.76 6.71
C LEU A 101 -0.51 -11.31 7.16
N TYR A 102 -0.48 -12.25 8.11
CA TYR A 102 0.75 -12.84 8.61
C TYR A 102 1.40 -13.82 7.62
N ARG A 103 0.60 -14.62 6.88
CA ARG A 103 1.09 -15.64 5.94
C ARG A 103 0.42 -15.57 4.57
N PRO A 104 0.65 -14.49 3.81
CA PRO A 104 0.09 -14.37 2.47
C PRO A 104 0.82 -15.26 1.46
N ASP A 105 0.15 -15.53 0.33
CA ASP A 105 0.75 -16.06 -0.89
C ASP A 105 1.43 -14.94 -1.69
N VAL A 106 0.75 -13.79 -1.78
CA VAL A 106 1.19 -12.59 -2.50
C VAL A 106 0.75 -11.33 -1.76
N GLU A 107 1.52 -10.25 -1.91
CA GLU A 107 1.28 -8.97 -1.25
C GLU A 107 1.57 -7.81 -2.20
N LEU A 108 0.65 -6.84 -2.26
CA LEU A 108 0.85 -5.52 -2.85
C LEU A 108 1.19 -4.56 -1.72
N ILE A 109 2.40 -4.05 -1.77
CA ILE A 109 3.06 -3.25 -0.74
C ILE A 109 3.12 -1.81 -1.24
N VAL A 110 2.55 -0.87 -0.50
CA VAL A 110 2.54 0.54 -0.90
C VAL A 110 2.94 1.45 0.26
N ARG A 111 3.80 2.43 -0.05
CA ARG A 111 4.10 3.57 0.82
C ARG A 111 3.82 4.85 0.07
N ILE A 112 2.95 5.70 0.59
CA ILE A 112 2.68 7.03 0.05
C ILE A 112 3.21 8.04 1.05
N ILE A 113 4.08 8.93 0.59
CA ILE A 113 4.79 9.90 1.41
C ILE A 113 4.34 11.29 0.97
N ASP A 114 3.75 12.04 1.89
CA ASP A 114 3.46 13.47 1.73
C ASP A 114 4.70 14.28 2.09
N THR A 115 5.12 15.18 1.18
CA THR A 115 6.33 16.00 1.35
C THR A 115 6.07 17.32 2.05
N GLY A 116 4.80 17.68 2.26
CA GLY A 116 4.37 18.96 2.83
C GLY A 116 4.60 20.18 1.91
N LEU A 117 5.02 19.97 0.66
CA LEU A 117 5.34 21.04 -0.28
C LEU A 117 4.14 21.95 -0.60
N ASP A 118 2.93 21.40 -0.60
CA ASP A 118 1.66 22.11 -0.81
C ASP A 118 1.07 22.68 0.49
N GLY A 119 1.79 22.58 1.61
CA GLY A 119 1.33 23.05 2.93
C GLY A 119 0.53 22.03 3.71
N GLU A 120 0.32 20.82 3.18
CA GLU A 120 -0.23 19.69 3.92
C GLU A 120 0.76 19.18 4.99
N THR A 121 0.25 18.44 5.97
CA THR A 121 1.12 17.85 7.00
C THR A 121 1.94 16.71 6.41
N GLU A 122 3.26 16.73 6.60
CA GLU A 122 4.12 15.61 6.25
C GLU A 122 3.62 14.32 6.92
N GLY A 123 3.52 13.25 6.15
CA GLY A 123 2.87 12.03 6.59
C GLY A 123 3.22 10.85 5.71
N MET A 124 2.80 9.67 6.16
CA MET A 124 2.96 8.47 5.35
C MET A 124 1.77 7.53 5.52
N LEU A 125 1.10 7.24 4.41
CA LEU A 125 0.15 6.14 4.28
C LEU A 125 0.92 4.86 3.94
N ARG A 126 0.67 3.79 4.68
CA ARG A 126 1.23 2.45 4.43
C ARG A 126 0.09 1.52 4.10
N LEU A 127 0.24 0.71 3.05
CA LEU A 127 -0.78 -0.22 2.62
C LEU A 127 -0.18 -1.59 2.33
N SER A 128 -0.89 -2.61 2.76
CA SER A 128 -0.64 -4.01 2.46
C SER A 128 -1.95 -4.65 2.01
N LEU A 129 -2.09 -4.93 0.73
CA LEU A 129 -3.14 -5.82 0.23
C LEU A 129 -2.54 -7.20 0.04
N VAL A 130 -3.03 -8.18 0.78
CA VAL A 130 -2.58 -9.57 0.67
C VAL A 130 -3.62 -10.45 0.01
N ARG A 131 -3.16 -11.56 -0.58
CA ARG A 131 -4.00 -12.72 -0.89
C ARG A 131 -3.45 -13.97 -0.20
N SER A 132 -4.32 -14.73 0.45
CA SER A 132 -4.05 -16.08 0.95
C SER A 132 -5.17 -17.02 0.50
N GLY A 133 -4.85 -17.99 -0.36
CA GLY A 133 -5.86 -18.78 -1.06
C GLY A 133 -6.79 -17.87 -1.87
N GLN A 134 -8.08 -17.87 -1.55
CA GLN A 134 -9.09 -17.01 -2.21
C GLN A 134 -9.41 -15.73 -1.42
N THR A 135 -8.82 -15.56 -0.23
CA THR A 135 -9.11 -14.41 0.62
C THR A 135 -8.15 -13.27 0.33
N HIS A 136 -8.68 -12.08 0.06
CA HIS A 136 -7.92 -10.84 0.02
C HIS A 136 -8.22 -10.00 1.26
N VAL A 137 -7.16 -9.49 1.88
CA VAL A 137 -7.25 -8.62 3.06
C VAL A 137 -6.43 -7.37 2.80
N LEU A 138 -7.05 -6.22 3.01
CA LEU A 138 -6.41 -4.92 2.90
C LEU A 138 -6.17 -4.37 4.31
N ALA A 139 -4.92 -4.05 4.60
CA ALA A 139 -4.53 -3.28 5.77
C ALA A 139 -3.95 -1.94 5.33
N VAL A 140 -4.47 -0.84 5.87
CA VAL A 140 -4.00 0.52 5.59
C VAL A 140 -3.70 1.21 6.90
N ARG A 141 -2.47 1.69 7.08
CA ARG A 141 -2.04 2.43 8.26
C ARG A 141 -1.75 3.88 7.90
N HIS A 142 -2.31 4.79 8.70
CA HIS A 142 -1.92 6.19 8.75
C HIS A 142 -1.70 6.59 10.20
N ASP A 143 -0.49 7.07 10.51
CA ASP A 143 -0.10 7.46 11.88
C ASP A 143 -0.33 6.34 12.91
N ASP A 144 -1.18 6.56 13.92
CA ASP A 144 -1.48 5.61 14.98
C ASP A 144 -2.65 4.67 14.66
N HIS A 145 -3.28 4.82 13.49
CA HIS A 145 -4.45 4.04 13.09
C HIS A 145 -4.15 3.07 11.96
N VAL A 146 -4.69 1.85 12.07
CA VAL A 146 -4.68 0.82 11.03
C VAL A 146 -6.11 0.32 10.80
N VAL A 147 -6.56 0.45 9.55
CA VAL A 147 -7.82 -0.14 9.08
C VAL A 147 -7.50 -1.48 8.43
N ILE A 148 -8.24 -2.53 8.81
CA ILE A 148 -8.16 -3.87 8.22
C ILE A 148 -9.54 -4.27 7.72
N GLN A 149 -9.63 -4.73 6.48
CA GLN A 149 -10.88 -5.16 5.87
C GLN A 149 -10.66 -6.28 4.85
N SER A 150 -11.69 -7.10 4.62
CA SER A 150 -11.71 -7.97 3.46
C SER A 150 -11.91 -7.17 2.18
N VAL A 151 -11.27 -7.59 1.09
CA VAL A 151 -11.55 -7.05 -0.24
C VAL A 151 -12.22 -8.14 -1.06
N PHE A 152 -13.43 -7.86 -1.53
CA PHE A 152 -14.12 -8.77 -2.44
C PHE A 152 -13.44 -8.75 -3.80
N GLN A 153 -13.11 -9.94 -4.32
CA GLN A 153 -12.55 -10.13 -5.64
C GLN A 153 -13.40 -11.12 -6.40
N GLU A 154 -13.98 -10.68 -7.51
CA GLU A 154 -14.62 -11.56 -8.48
C GLU A 154 -13.62 -11.89 -9.61
N GLY A 155 -13.53 -13.17 -9.97
CA GLY A 155 -12.61 -13.61 -11.03
C GLY A 155 -11.12 -13.42 -10.72
N GLU A 156 -10.31 -13.43 -11.77
CA GLU A 156 -8.84 -13.43 -11.69
C GLU A 156 -8.21 -12.26 -12.47
N ASP A 157 -8.83 -11.08 -12.45
CA ASP A 157 -8.27 -9.86 -13.04
C ASP A 157 -7.59 -8.94 -12.01
N LEU A 158 -6.72 -8.07 -12.52
CA LEU A 158 -5.93 -7.14 -11.71
C LEU A 158 -6.63 -5.79 -11.47
N GLU A 159 -7.92 -5.67 -11.82
CA GLU A 159 -8.63 -4.39 -11.74
C GLU A 159 -8.83 -3.97 -10.29
N THR A 160 -9.15 -4.92 -9.39
CA THR A 160 -9.25 -4.65 -7.95
C THR A 160 -7.96 -4.10 -7.36
N LEU A 161 -6.80 -4.61 -7.78
CA LEU A 161 -5.51 -4.09 -7.31
C LEU A 161 -5.27 -2.66 -7.79
N THR A 162 -5.67 -2.38 -9.04
CA THR A 162 -5.60 -1.05 -9.64
C THR A 162 -6.53 -0.08 -8.91
N ALA A 163 -7.76 -0.52 -8.59
CA ALA A 163 -8.74 0.26 -7.84
C ALA A 163 -8.29 0.55 -6.41
N VAL A 164 -7.71 -0.44 -5.71
CA VAL A 164 -7.12 -0.26 -4.37
C VAL A 164 -5.98 0.76 -4.41
N LEU A 165 -5.07 0.65 -5.39
CA LEU A 165 -3.98 1.61 -5.54
C LEU A 165 -4.51 3.02 -5.86
N ALA A 166 -5.46 3.15 -6.78
CA ALA A 166 -6.06 4.43 -7.16
C ALA A 166 -6.79 5.09 -5.97
N ALA A 167 -7.53 4.31 -5.19
CA ALA A 167 -8.20 4.78 -3.98
C ALA A 167 -7.19 5.29 -2.94
N ALA A 168 -6.09 4.55 -2.71
CA ALA A 168 -5.04 4.95 -1.77
C ALA A 168 -4.30 6.22 -2.21
N LEU A 169 -4.03 6.37 -3.51
CA LEU A 169 -3.40 7.56 -4.08
C LEU A 169 -4.32 8.79 -4.06
N GLY A 170 -5.63 8.58 -4.03
CA GLY A 170 -6.62 9.64 -4.13
C GLY A 170 -6.63 10.34 -5.51
N PRO A 171 -7.47 11.37 -5.67
CA PRO A 171 -7.63 12.07 -6.94
C PRO A 171 -6.41 12.93 -7.27
N CYS A 172 -5.93 12.85 -8.52
CA CYS A 172 -4.97 13.78 -9.10
C CYS A 172 -5.10 13.74 -10.63
N SER A 173 -5.10 14.90 -11.29
CA SER A 173 -5.15 14.94 -12.75
C SER A 173 -3.81 14.50 -13.36
N PRO A 174 -3.79 13.72 -14.45
CA PRO A 174 -2.54 13.34 -15.09
C PRO A 174 -1.86 14.56 -15.74
N VAL A 175 -0.54 14.69 -15.57
CA VAL A 175 0.23 15.69 -16.32
C VAL A 175 0.44 15.21 -17.76
N ARG A 176 0.23 16.09 -18.74
CA ARG A 176 0.28 15.73 -20.17
C ARG A 176 1.68 15.93 -20.75
N PHE A 177 2.28 14.85 -21.21
CA PHE A 177 3.54 14.85 -21.95
C PHE A 177 3.69 13.52 -22.72
N GLU A 178 4.63 13.49 -23.66
CA GLU A 178 5.02 12.25 -24.35
C GLU A 178 5.84 11.36 -23.41
N PRO A 179 5.51 10.07 -23.22
CA PRO A 179 6.25 9.20 -22.33
C PRO A 179 7.75 9.14 -22.62
N VAL A 180 8.57 9.12 -21.57
CA VAL A 180 10.03 9.10 -21.66
C VAL A 180 10.54 7.82 -21.02
N THR A 181 11.39 7.08 -21.73
CA THR A 181 11.99 5.83 -21.24
C THR A 181 13.51 5.96 -21.20
N ALA A 182 14.10 5.61 -20.06
CA ALA A 182 15.54 5.63 -19.86
C ALA A 182 15.96 4.50 -18.91
N SER A 183 17.25 4.15 -18.87
CA SER A 183 17.74 3.24 -17.83
C SER A 183 17.65 3.90 -16.46
N SER A 184 17.47 3.10 -15.39
CA SER A 184 17.40 3.66 -14.05
C SER A 184 18.69 4.40 -13.67
N GLN A 185 19.84 3.93 -14.15
CA GLN A 185 21.13 4.60 -13.94
C GLN A 185 21.14 6.01 -14.54
N GLN A 186 20.73 6.16 -15.81
CA GLN A 186 20.65 7.47 -16.46
C GLN A 186 19.71 8.41 -15.70
N ILE A 187 18.58 7.90 -15.21
CA ILE A 187 17.64 8.69 -14.40
C ILE A 187 18.27 9.12 -13.08
N THR A 188 19.00 8.24 -12.39
CA THR A 188 19.74 8.60 -11.18
C THR A 188 20.75 9.71 -11.47
N GLU A 189 21.53 9.61 -12.55
CA GLU A 189 22.47 10.66 -12.96
C GLU A 189 21.76 12.00 -13.24
N ILE A 190 20.63 11.97 -13.97
CA ILE A 190 19.77 13.14 -14.23
C ILE A 190 19.19 13.73 -12.93
N GLN A 191 18.86 12.89 -11.96
CA GLN A 191 18.32 13.29 -10.67
C GLN A 191 19.40 13.81 -9.71
N GLU A 192 20.62 13.31 -9.76
CA GLU A 192 21.75 13.89 -9.01
C GLU A 192 22.13 15.27 -9.58
N GLU A 193 21.96 15.44 -10.89
CA GLU A 193 21.94 16.76 -11.51
C GLU A 193 20.77 17.64 -11.02
N VAL A 194 19.80 17.18 -10.22
CA VAL A 194 18.76 18.04 -9.60
C VAL A 194 19.35 19.14 -8.72
N GLN A 195 20.50 18.89 -8.09
CA GLN A 195 21.22 19.95 -7.37
C GLN A 195 21.92 20.95 -8.30
N ALA A 196 22.02 20.65 -9.59
CA ALA A 196 22.59 21.49 -10.63
C ALA A 196 21.50 22.08 -11.54
N ASP A 197 21.54 23.39 -11.76
CA ASP A 197 20.94 24.12 -12.90
C ASP A 197 19.84 23.40 -13.75
N PRO A 198 18.56 23.83 -13.69
CA PRO A 198 17.45 23.29 -14.51
C PRO A 198 17.74 23.14 -16.01
N GLU A 199 18.59 23.99 -16.60
CA GLU A 199 18.96 23.88 -18.02
C GLU A 199 19.87 22.69 -18.33
N ARG A 200 20.61 22.16 -17.34
CA ARG A 200 21.41 20.93 -17.50
C ARG A 200 20.51 19.71 -17.50
N ARG A 201 19.62 19.60 -16.52
CA ARG A 201 18.70 18.46 -16.39
C ARG A 201 17.74 18.34 -17.57
N LYS A 202 17.21 19.45 -18.09
CA LYS A 202 16.44 19.44 -19.34
C LYS A 202 17.24 18.92 -20.53
N ARG A 203 18.52 19.29 -20.65
CA ARG A 203 19.40 18.74 -21.70
C ARG A 203 19.65 17.25 -21.52
N ALA A 204 19.94 16.80 -20.30
CA ALA A 204 20.14 15.39 -20.01
C ALA A 204 18.88 14.54 -20.29
N LEU A 205 17.68 15.07 -19.99
CA LEU A 205 16.41 14.45 -20.38
C LEU A 205 16.25 14.34 -21.91
N MET A 206 16.66 15.37 -22.67
CA MET A 206 16.64 15.30 -24.14
C MET A 206 17.67 14.31 -24.70
N GLU A 207 18.83 14.16 -24.05
CA GLU A 207 19.87 13.20 -24.44
C GLU A 207 19.42 11.75 -24.28
N VAL A 208 18.52 11.46 -23.32
CA VAL A 208 17.86 10.14 -23.20
C VAL A 208 16.60 10.00 -24.07
N GLY A 209 16.31 10.98 -24.93
CA GLY A 209 15.27 10.89 -25.95
C GLY A 209 13.95 11.61 -25.63
N ALA A 210 13.87 12.41 -24.56
CA ALA A 210 12.68 13.22 -24.31
C ALA A 210 12.53 14.34 -25.36
N SER A 211 11.31 14.62 -25.78
CA SER A 211 11.03 15.85 -26.54
C SER A 211 11.26 17.10 -25.66
N PRO A 212 11.55 18.29 -26.23
CA PRO A 212 11.75 19.50 -25.43
C PRO A 212 10.57 19.83 -24.49
N ALA A 213 9.34 19.51 -24.93
CA ALA A 213 8.14 19.65 -24.12
C ALA A 213 8.12 18.67 -22.95
N ALA A 214 8.38 17.37 -23.19
CA ALA A 214 8.44 16.35 -22.15
C ALA A 214 9.56 16.63 -21.14
N ALA A 215 10.74 17.02 -21.61
CA ALA A 215 11.87 17.41 -20.75
C ALA A 215 11.51 18.58 -19.81
N SER A 216 10.79 19.58 -20.33
CA SER A 216 10.34 20.73 -19.53
C SER A 216 9.27 20.38 -18.49
N VAL A 217 8.40 19.41 -18.80
CA VAL A 217 7.39 18.91 -17.88
C VAL A 217 8.04 18.08 -16.77
N LEU A 218 8.94 17.16 -17.11
CA LEU A 218 9.59 16.28 -16.14
C LEU A 218 10.56 17.03 -15.22
N ASP A 219 11.35 17.97 -15.74
CA ASP A 219 12.21 18.84 -14.92
C ASP A 219 11.41 19.57 -13.83
N ARG A 220 10.25 20.11 -14.21
CA ARG A 220 9.33 20.75 -13.28
C ARG A 220 8.73 19.76 -12.28
N ALA A 221 8.23 18.63 -12.77
CA ALA A 221 7.63 17.58 -11.94
C ALA A 221 8.59 17.11 -10.83
N PHE A 222 9.89 16.99 -11.12
CA PHE A 222 10.90 16.62 -10.13
C PHE A 222 11.08 17.65 -9.00
N GLY A 223 10.83 18.94 -9.27
CA GLY A 223 10.90 20.01 -8.27
C GLY A 223 9.59 20.27 -7.52
N GLU A 224 8.49 19.64 -7.94
CA GLU A 224 7.13 19.95 -7.47
C GLU A 224 6.42 18.73 -6.84
N VAL A 225 7.15 17.70 -6.44
CA VAL A 225 6.57 16.47 -5.87
C VAL A 225 5.93 16.77 -4.50
N VAL A 226 4.61 16.65 -4.43
CA VAL A 226 3.82 16.80 -3.19
C VAL A 226 3.59 15.44 -2.52
N ARG A 227 3.41 14.38 -3.32
CA ARG A 227 3.34 13.00 -2.83
C ARG A 227 4.14 12.06 -3.70
N ARG A 228 4.83 11.12 -3.06
CA ARG A 228 5.52 10.00 -3.72
C ARG A 228 4.96 8.69 -3.20
N ALA A 229 4.44 7.87 -4.09
CA ALA A 229 4.09 6.49 -3.80
C ALA A 229 5.15 5.53 -4.33
N GLU A 230 5.59 4.58 -3.50
CA GLU A 230 6.40 3.42 -3.90
C GLU A 230 5.53 2.17 -3.80
N VAL A 231 5.43 1.43 -4.91
CA VAL A 231 4.53 0.29 -5.07
C VAL A 231 5.35 -0.93 -5.47
N VAL A 232 5.27 -1.99 -4.67
CA VAL A 232 6.00 -3.25 -4.86
C VAL A 232 5.02 -4.41 -4.75
N MET A 233 5.26 -5.49 -5.49
CA MET A 233 4.59 -6.77 -5.25
C MET A 233 5.58 -7.80 -4.74
N ALA A 234 5.15 -8.63 -3.80
CA ALA A 234 5.92 -9.74 -3.27
C ALA A 234 5.17 -11.05 -3.48
N GLU A 235 5.91 -12.11 -3.74
CA GLU A 235 5.42 -13.48 -3.72
C GLU A 235 6.17 -14.25 -2.64
N TYR A 236 5.42 -15.04 -1.88
CA TYR A 236 5.92 -15.82 -0.77
C TYR A 236 5.82 -17.30 -1.09
N ARG A 237 6.94 -18.03 -1.02
CA ARG A 237 7.01 -19.49 -1.16
C ARG A 237 7.90 -20.06 -0.07
N ASP A 238 7.61 -21.27 0.41
CA ASP A 238 8.33 -22.01 1.47
C ASP A 238 9.77 -21.51 1.79
N GLY A 239 9.87 -20.58 2.74
CA GLY A 239 11.14 -20.07 3.29
C GLY A 239 11.85 -18.99 2.46
N THR A 240 11.28 -18.55 1.35
CA THR A 240 11.77 -17.47 0.50
C THR A 240 10.75 -16.35 0.35
N ASP A 241 11.17 -15.14 0.66
CA ASP A 241 10.42 -13.92 0.40
C ASP A 241 11.06 -13.25 -0.82
N SER A 242 10.36 -13.25 -1.96
CA SER A 242 10.88 -12.62 -3.17
C SER A 242 10.26 -11.24 -3.33
N LYS A 243 11.05 -10.20 -3.05
CA LYS A 243 10.72 -8.81 -3.40
C LYS A 243 11.61 -8.37 -4.55
N PRO A 244 11.06 -7.78 -5.62
CA PRO A 244 11.87 -7.24 -6.69
C PRO A 244 12.70 -6.06 -6.18
N ASP A 245 13.93 -5.91 -6.68
CA ASP A 245 14.82 -4.78 -6.38
C ASP A 245 14.39 -3.47 -7.09
N THR A 246 13.17 -3.43 -7.61
CA THR A 246 12.59 -2.27 -8.31
C THR A 246 11.12 -2.13 -7.94
N CYS A 247 10.58 -0.92 -8.13
CA CYS A 247 9.21 -0.59 -7.78
C CYS A 247 8.58 0.29 -8.87
N VAL A 248 7.25 0.29 -8.90
CA VAL A 248 6.51 1.38 -9.54
C VAL A 248 6.57 2.59 -8.61
N THR A 249 6.82 3.76 -9.19
CA THR A 249 6.71 5.03 -8.46
C THR A 249 5.57 5.85 -9.03
N VAL A 250 4.73 6.43 -8.18
CA VAL A 250 3.74 7.44 -8.58
C VAL A 250 4.12 8.76 -7.94
N LEU A 251 4.22 9.80 -8.75
CA LEU A 251 4.56 11.16 -8.31
C LEU A 251 3.33 12.04 -8.53
N ASP A 252 2.71 12.47 -7.44
CA ASP A 252 1.79 13.60 -7.51
C ASP A 252 2.61 14.86 -7.36
N THR A 253 2.39 15.78 -8.29
CA THR A 253 3.06 17.07 -8.33
C THR A 253 2.03 18.19 -8.35
N LEU A 254 2.48 19.43 -8.10
CA LEU A 254 1.62 20.61 -8.29
C LEU A 254 1.04 20.70 -9.73
N SER A 255 1.69 20.08 -10.70
CA SER A 255 1.30 20.05 -12.11
C SER A 255 0.48 18.81 -12.51
N GLY A 256 0.27 17.86 -11.60
CA GLY A 256 -0.46 16.61 -11.83
C GLY A 256 0.35 15.33 -11.57
N ARG A 257 -0.27 14.18 -11.84
CA ARG A 257 0.27 12.84 -11.58
C ARG A 257 1.14 12.33 -12.72
N VAL A 258 2.28 11.74 -12.35
CA VAL A 258 3.20 10.98 -13.21
C VAL A 258 3.31 9.57 -12.67
N VAL A 259 3.26 8.56 -13.54
CA VAL A 259 3.51 7.16 -13.18
C VAL A 259 4.83 6.72 -13.82
N VAL A 260 5.70 6.13 -12.99
CA VAL A 260 7.01 5.60 -13.38
C VAL A 260 6.94 4.08 -13.27
N THR A 261 6.98 3.42 -14.41
CA THR A 261 6.84 1.95 -14.49
C THR A 261 8.19 1.32 -14.83
N PRO A 262 8.69 0.37 -14.00
CA PRO A 262 9.93 -0.33 -14.28
C PRO A 262 9.72 -1.49 -15.27
N ARG A 263 10.78 -1.84 -15.97
CA ARG A 263 10.92 -3.06 -16.76
C ARG A 263 12.33 -3.60 -16.59
N VAL A 264 12.45 -4.87 -16.23
CA VAL A 264 13.73 -5.57 -16.19
C VAL A 264 13.99 -6.20 -17.56
N ALA A 265 15.10 -5.84 -18.19
CA ALA A 265 15.56 -6.42 -19.45
C ALA A 265 16.21 -7.80 -19.21
N VAL A 266 16.49 -8.53 -20.30
CA VAL A 266 17.06 -9.90 -20.24
C VAL A 266 18.45 -9.92 -19.60
N ASP A 267 19.21 -8.84 -19.76
CA ASP A 267 20.53 -8.64 -19.15
C ASP A 267 20.47 -8.17 -17.68
N GLY A 268 19.26 -8.05 -17.11
CA GLY A 268 19.04 -7.55 -15.75
C GLY A 268 19.01 -6.03 -15.63
N ALA A 269 19.24 -5.28 -16.73
CA ALA A 269 19.18 -3.83 -16.69
C ALA A 269 17.74 -3.36 -16.42
N VAL A 270 17.58 -2.43 -15.49
CA VAL A 270 16.29 -1.82 -15.17
C VAL A 270 16.09 -0.58 -16.05
N TRP A 271 15.02 -0.60 -16.84
CA TRP A 271 14.52 0.54 -17.57
C TRP A 271 13.28 1.07 -16.90
N VAL A 272 13.08 2.38 -16.91
CA VAL A 272 11.89 3.03 -16.36
C VAL A 272 11.24 3.90 -17.40
N THR A 273 9.90 3.88 -17.43
CA THR A 273 9.09 4.72 -18.30
C THR A 273 8.27 5.69 -17.48
N TYR A 274 8.48 6.98 -17.69
CA TYR A 274 7.68 8.08 -17.15
C TYR A 274 6.50 8.32 -18.08
N SER A 275 5.27 8.22 -17.57
CA SER A 275 4.03 8.43 -18.33
C SER A 275 3.08 9.37 -17.59
N PRO A 276 2.16 10.05 -18.31
CA PRO A 276 0.98 10.66 -17.69
C PRO A 276 0.28 9.68 -16.75
N GLY A 277 -0.03 10.12 -15.52
CA GLY A 277 -0.55 9.24 -14.48
C GLY A 277 -2.05 9.04 -14.49
N ASP A 278 -2.59 8.52 -15.59
CA ASP A 278 -3.99 8.14 -15.71
C ASP A 278 -4.25 6.69 -15.27
N ASP A 279 -5.53 6.27 -15.27
CA ASP A 279 -5.93 4.92 -14.87
C ASP A 279 -5.31 3.83 -15.76
N ALA A 280 -5.05 4.12 -17.04
CA ALA A 280 -4.39 3.19 -17.94
C ALA A 280 -2.92 3.00 -17.56
N ALA A 281 -2.24 4.07 -17.16
CA ALA A 281 -0.88 3.99 -16.62
C ALA A 281 -0.83 3.21 -15.30
N LEU A 282 -1.79 3.41 -14.39
CA LEU A 282 -1.87 2.63 -13.14
C LEU A 282 -2.11 1.14 -13.42
N ARG A 283 -3.02 0.80 -14.33
CA ARG A 283 -3.26 -0.59 -14.74
C ARG A 283 -2.01 -1.24 -15.36
N SER A 284 -1.33 -0.51 -16.24
CA SER A 284 -0.06 -0.94 -16.83
C SER A 284 1.02 -1.19 -15.76
N ALA A 285 1.08 -0.31 -14.76
CA ALA A 285 2.02 -0.42 -13.65
C ALA A 285 1.75 -1.66 -12.78
N ILE A 286 0.50 -1.97 -12.46
CA ILE A 286 0.10 -3.20 -11.76
C ILE A 286 0.46 -4.45 -12.57
N GLY A 287 0.23 -4.43 -13.89
CA GLY A 287 0.67 -5.50 -14.79
C GLY A 287 2.19 -5.69 -14.78
N ALA A 288 2.95 -4.59 -14.85
CA ALA A 288 4.41 -4.63 -14.81
C ALA A 288 4.93 -5.22 -13.48
N LEU A 289 4.36 -4.84 -12.34
CA LEU A 289 4.71 -5.42 -11.04
C LEU A 289 4.40 -6.93 -10.98
N THR A 290 3.30 -7.36 -11.58
CA THR A 290 2.94 -8.78 -11.65
C THR A 290 3.98 -9.57 -12.44
N GLU A 291 4.50 -9.02 -13.53
CA GLU A 291 5.57 -9.64 -14.34
C GLU A 291 6.94 -9.71 -13.63
N LEU A 292 7.12 -8.98 -12.52
CA LEU A 292 8.32 -9.03 -11.68
C LEU A 292 8.25 -10.10 -10.60
N LEU A 293 7.06 -10.68 -10.35
CA LEU A 293 6.93 -11.81 -9.44
C LEU A 293 7.61 -13.06 -10.02
N PRO A 294 8.23 -13.92 -9.20
CA PRO A 294 8.79 -15.20 -9.66
C PRO A 294 7.79 -16.06 -10.45
N GLY A 295 6.55 -16.15 -9.98
CA GLY A 295 5.44 -16.84 -10.62
C GLY A 295 4.75 -16.05 -11.73
N ARG A 296 5.09 -14.77 -11.91
CA ARG A 296 4.48 -13.81 -12.85
C ARG A 296 2.97 -13.69 -12.73
N LYS A 297 2.42 -13.99 -11.55
CA LYS A 297 0.99 -14.10 -11.33
C LYS A 297 0.62 -13.65 -9.93
N TRP A 298 -0.47 -12.91 -9.85
CA TRP A 298 -1.16 -12.65 -8.59
C TRP A 298 -2.06 -13.83 -8.21
N PHE A 299 -2.88 -14.29 -9.17
CA PHE A 299 -3.81 -15.41 -9.01
C PHE A 299 -3.16 -16.75 -9.31
N GLY A 300 -3.47 -17.77 -8.50
CA GLY A 300 -2.89 -19.10 -8.62
C GLY A 300 -1.50 -19.26 -8.01
N SER A 301 -0.87 -18.18 -7.53
CA SER A 301 0.32 -18.28 -6.66
C SER A 301 -0.09 -18.90 -5.32
N SER A 302 0.73 -19.78 -4.77
CA SER A 302 0.44 -20.42 -3.48
C SER A 302 1.72 -20.53 -2.69
N ARG A 303 1.63 -20.22 -1.41
CA ARG A 303 2.78 -20.33 -0.49
C ARG A 303 3.20 -21.78 -0.30
N THR A 304 2.21 -22.67 -0.22
CA THR A 304 2.39 -24.12 -0.18
C THR A 304 2.11 -24.68 -1.57
N GLY A 305 3.10 -25.35 -2.17
CA GLY A 305 3.00 -25.86 -3.54
C GLY A 305 1.82 -26.78 -3.82
#